data_AF-A0A3P1WN80-F1
#
_entry.id   AF-A0A3P1WN80-F1
#
_cell.length_a   1.000
_cell.length_b   1.000
_cell.length_c   1.000
_cell.angle_alpha   90.00
_cell.angle_beta   90.00
_cell.angle_gamma   90.00
#
_symmetry.space_group_name_H-M   'P 1'
#
loop_
_entity.id
_entity.type
_entity.pdbx_description
1 polymer ?
#
loop_
_entity_poly.entity_id
_entity_poly.type
_entity_poly.pdbx_seq_one_letter_code
_entity_poly.pdbx_strand_id
1 'polypeptide(L)'
;MEQQSRGYQQSPLPDFITTPWGHTAAEFVRIAATPDTRIDPTPTSTWQRASRLLTPELADEVTNQKNFHGGSWWSELAHQDGYITIEIGNIIGETPQAPPGPNDPQPENNTLEVIFTRTLHHRTYTQRDEKIYHWVVTLDTKGKVMTFTTDN
;
A
#
# COMPACT_ATOMS: atom_id res chain seq x y z
N MET A 1 11.67 -2.24 -20.63
CA MET A 1 10.88 -2.92 -19.58
C MET A 1 11.06 -2.10 -18.32
N GLU A 2 9.99 -1.54 -17.76
CA GLU A 2 10.06 -0.85 -16.47
C GLU A 2 10.48 -1.88 -15.40
N GLN A 3 11.46 -1.50 -14.58
CA GLN A 3 11.95 -2.36 -13.51
C GLN A 3 10.91 -2.38 -12.38
N GLN A 4 10.23 -3.50 -12.18
CA GLN A 4 9.29 -3.69 -11.08
C GLN A 4 10.02 -4.06 -9.78
N SER A 5 9.49 -3.59 -8.64
CA SER A 5 9.98 -3.97 -7.31
C SER A 5 9.89 -5.49 -7.11
N ARG A 6 10.95 -6.08 -6.57
CA ARG A 6 10.96 -7.50 -6.16
C ARG A 6 9.87 -7.78 -5.12
N GLY A 7 9.70 -6.83 -4.20
CA GLY A 7 8.69 -6.87 -3.15
C GLY A 7 7.27 -7.01 -3.69
N TYR A 8 6.92 -6.19 -4.68
CA TYR A 8 5.62 -6.24 -5.37
C TYR A 8 5.37 -7.62 -6.01
N GLN A 9 6.38 -8.16 -6.69
CA GLN A 9 6.28 -9.45 -7.37
C GLN A 9 6.07 -10.62 -6.40
N GLN A 10 6.67 -10.53 -5.20
CA GLN A 10 6.63 -11.58 -4.18
C GLN A 10 5.51 -11.40 -3.14
N SER A 11 4.70 -10.34 -3.26
CA SER A 11 3.57 -10.07 -2.36
C SER A 11 2.26 -10.35 -3.10
N PRO A 12 1.69 -11.57 -3.06
CA PRO A 12 0.45 -11.88 -3.77
C PRO A 12 -0.75 -11.13 -3.17
N LEU A 13 -1.77 -10.86 -3.98
CA LEU A 13 -3.06 -10.43 -3.47
C LEU A 13 -3.81 -11.65 -2.89
N PRO A 14 -4.43 -11.54 -1.71
CA PRO A 14 -5.25 -12.61 -1.14
C PRO A 14 -6.52 -12.89 -1.96
N ASP A 15 -6.93 -14.16 -1.99
CA ASP A 15 -8.14 -14.61 -2.72
C ASP A 15 -9.46 -14.22 -2.02
N PHE A 16 -9.41 -13.80 -0.74
CA PHE A 16 -10.62 -13.37 -0.01
C PHE A 16 -11.17 -12.03 -0.48
N ILE A 17 -10.39 -11.27 -1.25
CA ILE A 17 -10.80 -9.98 -1.79
C ILE A 17 -11.80 -10.24 -2.91
N THR A 18 -13.00 -9.71 -2.75
CA THR A 18 -14.15 -9.96 -3.62
C THR A 18 -14.72 -8.71 -4.28
N THR A 19 -14.36 -7.52 -3.80
CA THR A 19 -14.89 -6.25 -4.33
C THR A 19 -13.85 -5.48 -5.15
N PRO A 20 -14.27 -4.69 -6.16
CA PRO A 20 -13.36 -3.79 -6.89
C PRO A 20 -12.62 -2.79 -5.99
N TRP A 21 -13.29 -2.34 -4.92
CA TRP A 21 -12.73 -1.43 -3.91
C TRP A 21 -11.63 -2.11 -3.09
N GLY A 22 -11.91 -3.32 -2.59
CA GLY A 22 -10.94 -4.17 -1.90
C GLY A 22 -9.71 -4.44 -2.77
N HIS A 23 -9.91 -4.78 -4.04
CA HIS A 23 -8.80 -5.00 -4.98
C HIS A 23 -7.95 -3.74 -5.17
N THR A 24 -8.57 -2.58 -5.32
CA THR A 24 -7.82 -1.34 -5.51
C THR A 24 -7.06 -0.93 -4.26
N ALA A 25 -7.68 -1.02 -3.07
CA ALA A 25 -7.02 -0.72 -1.81
C ALA A 25 -5.84 -1.66 -1.56
N ALA A 26 -6.04 -2.97 -1.77
CA ALA A 26 -4.99 -3.96 -1.59
C ALA A 26 -3.85 -3.80 -2.61
N GLU A 27 -4.15 -3.55 -3.88
CA GLU A 27 -3.12 -3.32 -4.91
C GLU A 27 -2.37 -2.00 -4.63
N PHE A 28 -3.04 -0.96 -4.14
CA PHE A 28 -2.39 0.26 -3.68
C PHE A 28 -1.38 -0.05 -2.57
N VAL A 29 -1.81 -0.72 -1.49
CA VAL A 29 -0.92 -1.09 -0.37
C VAL A 29 0.20 -2.01 -0.85
N ARG A 30 -0.08 -2.97 -1.71
CA ARG A 30 0.91 -3.88 -2.30
C ARG A 30 2.01 -3.13 -3.05
N ILE A 31 1.69 -2.08 -3.80
CA ILE A 31 2.70 -1.26 -4.49
C ILE A 31 3.38 -0.31 -3.49
N ALA A 32 2.58 0.38 -2.68
CA ALA A 32 3.00 1.48 -1.82
C ALA A 32 3.73 1.04 -0.54
N ALA A 33 3.64 -0.23 -0.14
CA ALA A 33 4.30 -0.79 1.04
C ALA A 33 5.41 -1.80 0.70
N THR A 34 5.82 -1.91 -0.57
CA THR A 34 6.91 -2.80 -1.02
C THR A 34 8.09 -2.04 -1.65
N PRO A 35 8.71 -1.09 -0.92
CA PRO A 35 9.86 -0.37 -1.45
C PRO A 35 11.03 -1.32 -1.74
N ASP A 36 11.76 -1.03 -2.81
CA ASP A 36 12.93 -1.77 -3.28
C ASP A 36 14.09 -0.80 -3.51
N THR A 37 15.19 -1.03 -2.79
CA THR A 37 16.33 -0.11 -2.74
C THR A 37 17.04 0.09 -4.08
N ARG A 38 16.76 -0.76 -5.09
CA ARG A 38 17.28 -0.61 -6.46
C ARG A 38 16.61 0.49 -7.26
N ILE A 39 15.34 0.76 -6.97
CA ILE A 39 14.48 1.63 -7.79
C ILE A 39 13.85 2.77 -6.99
N ASP A 40 13.67 2.58 -5.69
CA ASP A 40 13.11 3.56 -4.78
C ASP A 40 14.29 4.24 -4.03
N PRO A 41 14.55 5.54 -4.22
CA PRO A 41 15.61 6.23 -3.48
C PRO A 41 15.27 6.40 -1.99
N THR A 42 13.97 6.47 -1.66
CA THR A 42 13.45 6.48 -0.29
C THR A 42 12.28 5.52 -0.16
N PRO A 43 11.92 5.06 1.06
CA PRO A 43 10.77 4.19 1.24
C PRO A 43 9.47 4.80 0.71
N THR A 44 9.32 6.12 0.79
CA THR A 44 8.12 6.85 0.34
C THR A 44 8.06 7.09 -1.17
N SER A 45 9.19 6.94 -1.88
CA SER A 45 9.22 7.05 -3.35
C SER A 45 8.34 5.97 -4.01
N THR A 46 8.14 4.84 -3.34
CA THR A 46 7.27 3.76 -3.80
C THR A 46 5.80 4.18 -3.98
N TRP A 47 5.34 5.25 -3.30
CA TRP A 47 3.96 5.75 -3.45
C TRP A 47 3.72 6.32 -4.85
N GLN A 48 4.75 6.91 -5.47
CA GLN A 48 4.67 7.41 -6.83
C GLN A 48 4.49 6.28 -7.85
N ARG A 49 5.01 5.08 -7.56
CA ARG A 49 4.77 3.87 -8.38
C ARG A 49 3.31 3.46 -8.40
N ALA A 50 2.53 3.85 -7.38
CA ALA A 50 1.09 3.59 -7.30
C ALA A 50 0.23 4.67 -8.01
N SER A 51 0.83 5.69 -8.63
CA SER A 51 0.14 6.85 -9.25
C SER A 51 -1.07 6.48 -10.12
N ARG A 52 -1.00 5.37 -10.88
CA ARG A 52 -2.12 4.89 -11.72
C ARG A 52 -3.40 4.59 -10.94
N LEU A 53 -3.32 4.34 -9.63
CA LEU A 53 -4.44 4.03 -8.75
C LEU A 53 -4.96 5.27 -8.02
N LEU A 54 -4.24 6.38 -8.06
CA LEU A 54 -4.55 7.58 -7.30
C LEU A 54 -5.47 8.50 -8.11
N THR A 55 -6.18 9.40 -7.43
CA THR A 55 -6.76 10.57 -8.07
C THR A 55 -5.63 11.50 -8.57
N PRO A 56 -5.87 12.36 -9.57
CA PRO A 56 -4.87 13.32 -10.03
C PRO A 56 -4.31 14.20 -8.90
N GLU A 57 -5.17 14.64 -7.99
CA GLU A 57 -4.80 15.49 -6.87
C GLU A 57 -3.85 14.78 -5.91
N LEU A 58 -4.15 13.51 -5.56
CA LEU A 58 -3.27 12.73 -4.70
C LEU A 58 -1.98 12.32 -5.41
N ALA A 59 -2.02 12.05 -6.73
CA ALA A 59 -0.84 11.75 -7.52
C ALA A 59 0.15 12.94 -7.52
N ASP A 60 -0.37 14.16 -7.63
CA ASP A 60 0.43 15.39 -7.51
C ASP A 60 0.97 15.55 -6.09
N GLU A 61 0.17 15.27 -5.06
CA GLU A 61 0.61 15.34 -3.66
C GLU A 61 1.77 14.37 -3.37
N VAL A 62 1.65 13.08 -3.70
CA VAL A 62 2.71 12.09 -3.44
C VAL A 62 3.98 12.34 -4.27
N THR A 63 3.85 13.06 -5.39
CA THR A 63 5.00 13.49 -6.20
C THR A 63 5.76 14.62 -5.51
N ASN A 64 5.04 15.54 -4.88
CA ASN A 64 5.59 16.74 -4.26
C ASN A 64 5.87 16.62 -2.76
N GLN A 65 5.45 15.52 -2.12
CA GLN A 65 5.66 15.31 -0.70
C GLN A 65 7.15 15.28 -0.34
N LYS A 66 7.47 15.71 0.90
CA LYS A 66 8.82 15.50 1.43
C LYS A 66 9.05 14.01 1.65
N ASN A 67 10.02 13.47 0.93
CA ASN A 67 10.41 12.07 1.05
C ASN A 67 10.92 11.78 2.47
N PHE A 68 10.21 10.91 3.20
CA PHE A 68 10.78 10.29 4.40
C PHE A 68 11.94 9.40 3.97
N HIS A 69 13.15 9.70 4.46
CA HIS A 69 14.37 9.01 4.07
C HIS A 69 14.54 7.61 4.67
N GLY A 70 13.60 7.12 5.49
CA GLY A 70 13.68 5.77 6.04
C GLY A 70 14.70 5.57 7.17
N GLY A 71 15.30 6.65 7.69
CA GLY A 71 16.26 6.58 8.79
C GLY A 71 17.41 5.58 8.57
N SER A 72 17.94 5.03 9.67
CA SER A 72 19.04 4.05 9.64
C SER A 72 18.62 2.71 9.04
N TRP A 73 17.38 2.25 9.27
CA TRP A 73 16.90 0.96 8.80
C TRP A 73 16.88 0.87 7.27
N TRP A 74 16.44 1.94 6.58
CA TRP A 74 16.44 1.97 5.12
C TRP A 74 17.84 2.04 4.55
N SER A 75 18.70 2.84 5.19
CA SER A 75 20.11 2.93 4.80
C SER A 75 20.78 1.56 4.89
N GLU A 76 20.57 0.83 5.99
CA GLU A 76 21.08 -0.54 6.15
C GLU A 76 20.54 -1.48 5.06
N LEU A 77 19.23 -1.44 4.81
CA LEU A 77 18.60 -2.27 3.78
C LEU A 77 19.19 -1.97 2.39
N ALA A 78 19.45 -0.69 2.06
CA ALA A 78 20.04 -0.27 0.80
C ALA A 78 21.48 -0.77 0.61
N HIS A 79 22.31 -0.74 1.65
CA HIS A 79 23.66 -1.31 1.59
C HIS A 79 23.65 -2.82 1.31
N GLN A 80 22.55 -3.48 1.64
CA GLN A 80 22.36 -4.91 1.46
C GLN A 80 21.53 -5.24 0.22
N ASP A 81 21.29 -4.29 -0.69
CA ASP A 81 20.47 -4.51 -1.89
C ASP A 81 19.09 -5.08 -1.55
N GLY A 82 18.51 -4.60 -0.46
CA GLY A 82 17.32 -5.15 0.14
C GLY A 82 16.01 -4.58 -0.41
N TYR A 83 14.92 -5.22 -0.03
CA TYR A 83 13.56 -4.85 -0.42
C TYR A 83 12.56 -5.36 0.62
N ILE A 84 11.31 -4.92 0.54
CA ILE A 84 10.24 -5.32 1.47
C ILE A 84 9.17 -6.11 0.73
N THR A 85 8.75 -7.24 1.29
CA THR A 85 7.49 -7.92 0.91
C THR A 85 6.44 -7.69 1.98
N ILE A 86 5.17 -7.81 1.58
CA ILE A 86 4.04 -7.75 2.49
C ILE A 86 3.15 -8.98 2.36
N GLU A 87 2.39 -9.25 3.42
CA GLU A 87 1.30 -10.22 3.43
C GLU A 87 0.05 -9.53 3.97
N ILE A 88 -0.98 -9.37 3.12
CA ILE A 88 -2.26 -8.76 3.51
C ILE A 88 -3.11 -9.85 4.18
N GLY A 89 -3.43 -9.64 5.46
CA GLY A 89 -4.19 -10.60 6.25
C GLY A 89 -5.69 -10.30 6.33
N ASN A 90 -6.08 -9.03 6.18
CA ASN A 90 -7.48 -8.61 6.28
C ASN A 90 -7.73 -7.25 5.61
N ILE A 91 -8.97 -6.99 5.20
CA ILE A 91 -9.46 -5.69 4.75
C ILE A 91 -10.79 -5.39 5.43
N ILE A 92 -10.81 -4.41 6.34
CA ILE A 92 -12.03 -3.95 7.01
C ILE A 92 -12.73 -2.93 6.12
N GLY A 93 -14.06 -3.01 6.03
CA GLY A 93 -14.88 -2.12 5.20
C GLY A 93 -15.08 -2.60 3.76
N GLU A 94 -14.54 -3.76 3.39
CA GLU A 94 -14.69 -4.33 2.04
C GLU A 94 -16.15 -4.72 1.74
N THR A 95 -16.84 -5.30 2.71
CA THR A 95 -18.26 -5.63 2.61
C THR A 95 -19.06 -4.80 3.61
N PRO A 96 -20.17 -4.15 3.18
CA PRO A 96 -21.09 -3.52 4.11
C PRO A 96 -21.60 -4.55 5.12
N GLN A 97 -21.49 -4.25 6.42
CA GLN A 97 -22.02 -5.15 7.46
C GLN A 97 -23.55 -5.27 7.41
N ALA A 98 -24.22 -4.33 6.75
CA ALA A 98 -25.64 -4.40 6.41
C ALA A 98 -25.89 -3.75 5.03
N PRO A 99 -26.88 -4.23 4.26
CA PRO A 99 -27.36 -3.52 3.08
C PRO A 99 -27.85 -2.12 3.49
N PRO A 100 -27.55 -1.06 2.71
CA PRO A 100 -28.12 0.25 2.97
C PRO A 100 -29.65 0.20 2.85
N GLY A 101 -30.33 0.86 3.79
CA GLY A 101 -31.77 1.06 3.74
C GLY A 101 -32.18 1.93 2.55
N PRO A 102 -33.45 1.90 2.13
CA PRO A 102 -33.92 2.63 0.95
C PRO A 102 -33.78 4.16 1.03
N ASN A 103 -33.53 4.73 2.22
CA ASN A 103 -33.32 6.16 2.45
C ASN A 103 -31.91 6.49 2.94
N ASP A 104 -31.01 5.50 3.00
CA ASP A 104 -29.65 5.75 3.45
C ASP A 104 -28.89 6.52 2.37
N PRO A 105 -28.15 7.57 2.72
CA PRO A 105 -27.27 8.25 1.78
C PRO A 105 -26.30 7.23 1.17
N GLN A 106 -26.24 7.18 -0.15
CA GLN A 106 -25.21 6.41 -0.83
C GLN A 106 -23.85 6.98 -0.43
N PRO A 107 -22.90 6.18 0.07
CA PRO A 107 -21.60 6.69 0.47
C PRO A 107 -20.89 7.34 -0.72
N GLU A 108 -20.40 8.57 -0.52
CA GLU A 108 -19.66 9.35 -1.52
C GLU A 108 -18.23 8.81 -1.74
N ASN A 109 -17.74 8.01 -0.79
CA ASN A 109 -16.44 7.37 -0.82
C ASN A 109 -16.48 6.02 -0.10
N ASN A 110 -15.51 5.17 -0.40
CA ASN A 110 -15.32 3.90 0.30
C ASN A 110 -14.01 3.96 1.09
N THR A 111 -14.10 3.86 2.41
CA THR A 111 -12.92 3.82 3.28
C THR A 111 -12.68 2.39 3.74
N LEU A 112 -11.50 1.87 3.44
CA LEU A 112 -11.08 0.51 3.81
C LEU A 112 -9.81 0.56 4.65
N GLU A 113 -9.74 -0.29 5.66
CA GLU A 113 -8.52 -0.48 6.45
C GLU A 113 -7.86 -1.79 6.01
N VAL A 114 -6.66 -1.68 5.44
CA VAL A 114 -5.85 -2.82 4.98
C VAL A 114 -4.86 -3.20 6.07
N ILE A 115 -4.95 -4.44 6.54
CA ILE A 115 -4.11 -4.97 7.61
C ILE A 115 -3.09 -5.93 7.01
N PHE A 116 -1.81 -5.70 7.26
CA PHE A 116 -0.73 -6.49 6.67
C PHE A 116 0.50 -6.60 7.57
N THR A 117 1.35 -7.60 7.28
CA THR A 117 2.67 -7.74 7.90
C THR A 117 3.77 -7.51 6.86
N ARG A 118 4.99 -7.22 7.33
CA ARG A 118 6.15 -6.98 6.46
C ARG A 118 7.25 -8.01 6.68
N THR A 119 8.00 -8.29 5.63
CA THR A 119 9.28 -9.00 5.73
C THR A 119 10.33 -8.18 5.00
N LEU A 120 11.41 -7.87 5.69
CA LEU A 120 12.59 -7.20 5.14
C LEU A 120 13.50 -8.28 4.57
N HIS A 121 13.83 -8.14 3.29
CA HIS A 121 14.75 -9.02 2.59
C HIS A 121 16.11 -8.34 2.51
N HIS A 122 17.05 -8.91 3.23
CA HIS A 122 18.46 -8.54 3.17
C HIS A 122 19.18 -9.44 2.14
N ARG A 123 20.44 -9.13 1.82
CA ARG A 123 21.21 -9.93 0.86
C ARG A 123 21.31 -11.40 1.27
N THR A 124 21.49 -11.68 2.56
CA THR A 124 21.83 -13.01 3.08
C THR A 124 20.82 -13.58 4.07
N TYR A 125 19.83 -12.80 4.49
CA TYR A 125 18.80 -13.24 5.42
C TYR A 125 17.49 -12.49 5.19
N THR A 126 16.42 -12.95 5.83
CA THR A 126 15.15 -12.22 5.90
C THR A 126 14.81 -11.95 7.35
N GLN A 127 14.13 -10.84 7.60
CA GLN A 127 13.65 -10.46 8.91
C GLN A 127 12.15 -10.17 8.81
N ARG A 128 11.34 -10.98 9.49
CA ARG A 128 9.92 -10.67 9.65
C ARG A 128 9.78 -9.50 10.61
N ASP A 129 8.99 -8.50 10.22
CA ASP A 129 8.60 -7.43 11.13
C ASP A 129 7.51 -7.97 12.07
N GLU A 130 7.68 -7.76 13.38
CA GLU A 130 6.71 -8.17 14.39
C GLU A 130 5.50 -7.23 14.42
N LYS A 131 5.62 -6.03 13.84
CA LYS A 131 4.53 -5.05 13.75
C LYS A 131 3.49 -5.51 12.73
N ILE A 132 2.21 -5.43 13.14
CA ILE A 132 1.07 -5.45 12.23
C ILE A 132 0.81 -4.02 11.79
N TYR A 133 0.70 -3.81 10.49
CA TYR A 133 0.48 -2.52 9.86
C TYR A 133 -0.99 -2.34 9.48
N HIS A 134 -1.49 -1.14 9.68
CA HIS A 134 -2.86 -0.71 9.45
C HIS A 134 -2.83 0.52 8.55
N TRP A 135 -3.23 0.35 7.29
CA TRP A 135 -3.33 1.46 6.35
C TRP A 135 -4.78 1.74 6.05
N VAL A 136 -5.23 2.96 6.31
CA VAL A 136 -6.58 3.39 5.94
C VAL A 136 -6.51 4.00 4.55
N VAL A 137 -7.30 3.50 3.62
CA VAL A 137 -7.35 3.90 2.21
C VAL A 137 -8.77 4.34 1.88
N THR A 138 -8.93 5.58 1.44
CA THR A 138 -10.22 6.11 1.00
C THR A 138 -10.24 6.23 -0.51
N LEU A 139 -11.26 5.64 -1.14
CA LEU A 139 -11.48 5.66 -2.57
C LEU A 139 -12.67 6.54 -2.96
N ASP A 140 -12.55 7.24 -4.09
CA ASP A 140 -13.66 7.97 -4.71
C ASP A 140 -14.71 7.03 -5.32
N THR A 141 -15.78 7.58 -5.90
CA THR A 141 -16.82 6.78 -6.57
C THR A 141 -16.38 6.08 -7.87
N LYS A 142 -15.15 6.31 -8.35
CA LYS A 142 -14.59 5.75 -9.58
C LYS A 142 -13.56 4.64 -9.35
N GLY A 143 -13.22 4.33 -8.11
CA GLY A 143 -12.18 3.32 -7.82
C GLY A 143 -10.79 3.92 -7.75
N LYS A 144 -10.63 5.21 -7.48
CA LYS A 144 -9.32 5.85 -7.31
C LYS A 144 -9.07 6.17 -5.85
N VAL A 145 -7.85 5.95 -5.38
CA VAL A 145 -7.41 6.33 -4.05
C VAL A 145 -7.32 7.85 -3.99
N MET A 146 -8.12 8.44 -3.10
CA MET A 146 -8.22 9.89 -2.89
C MET A 146 -7.35 10.33 -1.70
N THR A 147 -7.24 9.50 -0.67
CA THR A 147 -6.35 9.73 0.46
C THR A 147 -6.00 8.41 1.13
N PHE A 148 -4.91 8.39 1.88
CA PHE A 148 -4.53 7.27 2.73
C PHE A 148 -3.76 7.75 3.96
N THR A 149 -3.82 6.95 5.03
CA THR A 149 -2.97 7.12 6.21
C THR A 149 -2.16 5.85 6.45
N THR A 150 -0.92 6.02 6.88
CA THR A 150 -0.01 4.92 7.20
C THR A 150 0.35 4.95 8.68
N ASP A 151 0.76 3.81 9.24
CA ASP A 151 1.34 3.81 10.58
C ASP A 151 2.62 4.66 10.62
N ASN A 152 2.75 5.51 11.64
CA ASN A 152 4.01 6.19 11.98
C ASN A 152 5.06 5.19 12.48
#